data_AF-A0A926ZYM8-F1
#
_entry.id   AF-A0A926ZYM8-F1
#
_cell.length_a   1.000
_cell.length_b   1.000
_cell.length_c   1.000
_cell.angle_alpha   90.00
_cell.angle_beta   90.00
_cell.angle_gamma   90.00
#
_symmetry.space_group_name_H-M   'P 1'
#
loop_
_entity.id
_entity.type
_entity.pdbx_description
1 polymer ?
#
loop_
_entity_poly.entity_id
_entity_poly.type
_entity_poly.pdbx_seq_one_letter_code
_entity_poly.pdbx_strand_id
1 'polypeptide(L)' 'MIESPDYPHIVMAFTYRDFKVEIDQSEDHGQVVYAAWVSYEQGCAVAVPCVFSRNEAVWKAKQWCDKRTQEGRG' A
#
# COMPACT_ATOMS: atom_id res chain seq x y z
N MET A 1 30.23 0.69 -3.08
CA MET A 1 29.26 0.60 -1.98
C MET A 1 28.16 -0.31 -2.49
N ILE A 2 27.94 -1.47 -1.87
CA ILE A 2 26.79 -2.32 -2.20
C ILE A 2 25.65 -1.77 -1.35
N GLU A 3 24.70 -1.11 -1.99
CA GLU A 3 23.46 -0.70 -1.33
C GLU A 3 22.71 -1.99 -0.98
N SER A 4 22.44 -2.19 0.31
CA SER A 4 21.60 -3.29 0.75
C SER A 4 20.24 -3.15 0.06
N PRO A 5 19.72 -4.19 -0.60
CA PRO A 5 18.41 -4.13 -1.22
C PRO A 5 17.36 -3.80 -0.15
N ASP A 6 16.63 -2.70 -0.37
CA ASP A 6 15.49 -2.32 0.45
C ASP A 6 14.31 -3.23 0.07
N TYR A 7 14.22 -4.35 0.77
CA TYR A 7 13.11 -5.28 0.59
C TYR A 7 11.87 -4.75 1.29
N PRO A 8 10.68 -4.88 0.67
CA PRO A 8 9.43 -4.53 1.33
C PRO A 8 9.32 -5.21 2.69
N HIS A 9 9.17 -4.41 3.73
CA HIS A 9 8.93 -4.85 5.09
C HIS A 9 7.43 -4.75 5.37
N ILE A 10 6.71 -5.78 4.90
CA ILE A 10 5.26 -5.83 5.02
C ILE A 10 4.86 -6.10 6.47
N VAL A 11 4.34 -5.08 7.13
CA VAL A 11 3.89 -5.13 8.54
C VAL A 11 2.41 -5.48 8.68
N MET A 12 1.65 -5.43 7.60
CA MET A 12 0.23 -5.80 7.58
C MET A 12 -0.20 -6.21 6.18
N ALA A 13 -0.97 -7.29 6.07
CA ALA A 13 -1.62 -7.68 4.82
C ALA A 13 -3.07 -8.07 5.09
N PHE A 14 -3.99 -7.65 4.22
CA PHE A 14 -5.40 -8.00 4.32
C PHE A 14 -6.09 -7.92 2.96
N THR A 15 -7.17 -8.68 2.82
CA THR A 15 -8.07 -8.57 1.67
C THR A 15 -9.14 -7.51 1.95
N TYR A 16 -9.39 -6.63 0.99
CA TYR A 16 -10.50 -5.68 1.02
C TYR A 16 -11.22 -5.69 -0.32
N ARG A 17 -12.45 -6.23 -0.33
CA ARG A 17 -13.16 -6.62 -1.57
C ARG A 17 -12.31 -7.61 -2.38
N ASP A 18 -12.09 -7.36 -3.66
CA ASP A 18 -11.29 -8.21 -4.55
C ASP A 18 -9.80 -7.78 -4.62
N PHE A 19 -9.37 -6.93 -3.70
CA PHE A 19 -8.01 -6.41 -3.61
C PHE A 19 -7.25 -7.03 -2.43
N LYS A 20 -6.02 -7.48 -2.67
CA LYS A 20 -5.04 -7.76 -1.63
C LYS A 20 -4.27 -6.48 -1.33
N VAL A 21 -4.35 -6.00 -0.09
CA VAL A 21 -3.66 -4.80 0.39
C VAL A 21 -2.48 -5.23 1.27
N GLU A 22 -1.30 -4.71 0.98
CA GLU A 22 -0.07 -4.94 1.74
C GLU A 22 0.48 -3.58 2.19
N ILE A 23 0.65 -3.40 3.50
CA ILE A 23 1.23 -2.21 4.11
C ILE A 23 2.70 -2.48 4.38
N ASP A 24 3.53 -1.72 3.69
CA ASP A 24 4.97 -1.69 3.85
C ASP A 24 5.35 -0.63 4.88
N GLN A 25 6.34 -0.92 5.73
CA GLN A 25 6.90 0.05 6.68
C GLN A 25 8.39 0.22 6.42
N SER A 26 8.80 1.45 6.12
CA SER A 26 10.20 1.81 5.91
C SER A 26 10.58 3.02 6.76
N GLU A 27 11.84 3.43 6.65
CA GLU A 27 12.36 4.63 7.28
C GLU A 27 12.79 5.62 6.18
N ASP A 28 12.27 6.84 6.25
CA ASP A 28 12.68 7.94 5.38
C ASP A 28 13.20 9.09 6.26
N HIS A 29 14.47 9.46 6.07
CA HIS A 29 15.15 10.49 6.87
C HIS A 29 15.00 10.35 8.40
N GLY A 30 15.05 9.12 8.93
CA GLY A 30 14.89 8.85 10.37
C GLY A 30 13.44 8.83 10.86
N GLN A 31 12.46 8.91 9.96
CA GLN A 31 11.05 8.84 10.28
C GLN A 31 10.43 7.56 9.73
N VAL A 32 9.62 6.90 10.55
CA VAL A 32 8.85 5.73 10.10
C VAL A 32 7.77 6.20 9.15
N VAL A 33 7.77 5.62 7.94
CA VAL A 33 6.77 5.87 6.91
C VAL A 33 6.10 4.56 6.50
N TYR A 34 4.92 4.68 5.93
CA TYR A 34 4.12 3.55 5.46
C TYR A 34 3.69 3.76 4.02
N ALA A 35 3.82 2.71 3.23
CA ALA A 35 3.27 2.62 1.87
C ALA A 35 2.21 1.53 1.81
N ALA A 36 1.29 1.62 0.84
CA ALA A 36 0.28 0.60 0.60
C ALA A 36 0.33 0.13 -0.85
N TRP A 37 0.59 -1.16 -1.01
CA TRP A 37 0.54 -1.88 -2.28
C TRP A 37 -0.79 -2.60 -2.38
N VAL A 38 -1.39 -2.56 -3.56
CA VAL A 38 -2.67 -3.19 -3.84
C VAL A 38 -2.53 -4.09 -5.06
N SER A 39 -2.73 -5.38 -4.85
CA SER A 39 -2.76 -6.40 -5.90
C SER A 39 -4.20 -6.85 -6.17
N TYR A 40 -4.51 -7.10 -7.44
CA TYR A 40 -5.78 -7.60 -7.96
C TYR A 40 -5.50 -8.52 -9.16
N GLU A 41 -6.53 -9.20 -9.67
CA GLU A 41 -6.35 -10.23 -10.71
C GLU A 41 -5.54 -9.75 -11.92
N GLN A 42 -5.71 -8.49 -12.35
CA GLN A 42 -5.06 -7.96 -13.54
C GLN A 42 -3.74 -7.21 -13.26
N GLY A 43 -3.27 -7.12 -12.01
CA GLY A 43 -1.98 -6.49 -11.71
C GLY A 43 -1.79 -6.01 -10.28
N CYS A 44 -0.75 -5.18 -10.08
CA CYS A 44 -0.41 -4.56 -8.81
C CYS A 44 -0.20 -3.05 -8.99
N ALA A 45 -0.56 -2.26 -7.98
CA ALA A 45 -0.38 -0.82 -7.97
C ALA A 45 0.01 -0.31 -6.59
N VAL A 46 0.78 0.77 -6.54
CA VAL A 46 1.02 1.54 -5.31
C VAL A 46 -0.22 2.43 -5.08
N ALA A 47 -1.04 2.08 -4.10
CA ALA A 47 -2.24 2.85 -3.74
C ALA A 47 -1.91 4.06 -2.86
N VAL A 48 -0.90 3.92 -1.99
CA VAL A 48 -0.42 4.98 -1.10
C VAL A 48 1.11 4.96 -1.13
N PRO A 49 1.77 6.00 -1.66
CA PRO A 49 3.23 5.98 -1.81
C PRO A 49 3.98 6.24 -0.49
N CYS A 50 3.47 7.13 0.37
CA CYS A 50 4.09 7.46 1.65
C CYS A 50 3.10 8.20 2.55
N VAL A 51 2.95 7.74 3.80
CA VAL A 51 2.27 8.43 4.90
C VAL A 51 2.94 8.09 6.23
N PHE A 52 2.83 8.96 7.23
CA PHE A 52 3.50 8.80 8.53
C PHE A 52 2.72 7.92 9.53
N SER A 53 1.58 7.36 9.12
CA SER A 53 0.72 6.56 10.00
C SER A 53 0.19 5.33 9.28
N ARG A 54 0.34 4.17 9.93
CA ARG A 54 -0.23 2.90 9.46
C ARG A 54 -1.75 2.99 9.27
N ASN A 55 -2.46 3.67 10.17
CA ASN A 55 -3.91 3.80 10.08
C ASN A 55 -4.31 4.67 8.89
N GLU A 56 -3.53 5.72 8.59
CA GLU A 56 -3.74 6.55 7.41
C GLU A 56 -3.47 5.75 6.12
N ALA A 57 -2.44 4.91 6.10
CA ALA A 57 -2.12 4.04 4.97
C ALA A 57 -3.30 3.08 4.67
N VAL A 58 -3.84 2.44 5.72
CA VAL A 58 -5.02 1.57 5.61
C VAL A 58 -6.24 2.34 5.10
N TRP A 59 -6.52 3.52 5.66
CA TRP A 59 -7.69 4.32 5.26
C TRP A 59 -7.60 4.77 3.81
N LYS A 60 -6.47 5.32 3.37
CA LYS A 60 -6.26 5.76 1.98
C LYS A 60 -6.24 4.57 1.01
N ALA A 61 -5.68 3.43 1.39
CA ALA A 61 -5.71 2.22 0.56
C ALA A 61 -7.14 1.74 0.29
N LYS A 62 -8.01 1.75 1.31
CA LYS A 62 -9.44 1.42 1.13
C LYS A 62 -10.14 2.41 0.21
N GLN A 63 -9.91 3.72 0.38
CA GLN A 63 -10.48 4.74 -0.50
C GLN A 63 -10.05 4.55 -1.96
N TRP A 64 -8.78 4.21 -2.18
CA TRP A 64 -8.26 3.92 -3.51
C TRP A 64 -8.97 2.70 -4.14
N CYS A 65 -9.17 1.62 -3.36
CA CYS A 65 -9.89 0.43 -3.82
C CYS A 65 -11.36 0.74 -4.14
N ASP A 66 -12.02 1.54 -3.29
CA ASP A 66 -13.42 1.93 -3.49
C ASP A 66 -13.58 2.78 -4.77
N LYS A 67 -12.66 3.70 -5.05
CA LYS A 67 -12.67 4.50 -6.29
C LYS A 67 -12.55 3.62 -7.54
N ARG A 68 -11.60 2.69 -7.57
CA ARG A 68 -11.44 1.77 -8.72
C ARG A 68 -12.62 0.85 -8.93
N THR A 69 -13.27 0.43 -7.84
CA THR A 69 -14.49 -0.39 -7.93
C THR A 69 -15.64 0.41 -8.54
N GLN A 70 -15.70 1.73 -8.32
CA GLN A 70 -16.71 2.61 -8.92
C GLN A 70 -16.40 2.91 -10.39
N GLU A 71 -15.14 3.13 -10.75
CA GLU A 71 -14.71 3.41 -12.13
C GLU A 71 -14.90 2.19 -13.06
N GLY A 72 -14.71 0.97 -12.57
CA GLY A 72 -14.93 -0.26 -13.36
C GLY A 72 -16.40 -0.66 -13.55
N ARG A 73 -17.35 0.10 -13.01
CA ARG A 73 -18.81 -0.12 -13.16
C ARG A 73 -19.47 0.88 -14.13
N GLY A 74 -18.68 1.63 -14.90
CA GLY A 74 -19.12 2.57 -15.93
C GLY A 74 -19.17 1.98 -17.32
#